data_AF-A0A7X9D6N0-F1
#
_entry.id   AF-A0A7X9D6N0-F1
#
_cell.length_a   1.000
_cell.length_b   1.000
_cell.length_c   1.000
_cell.angle_alpha   90.00
_cell.angle_beta   90.00
_cell.angle_gamma   90.00
#
_symmetry.space_group_name_H-M   'P 1'
#
loop_
_entity.id
_entity.type
_entity.pdbx_description
1 polymer ?
#
loop_
_entity_poly.entity_id
_entity_poly.type
_entity_poly.pdbx_seq_one_letter_code
_entity_poly.pdbx_strand_id
1 'polypeptide(L)'
;MLEQVKRAESLIKLENPEQLLSKKQSLIYGLFDDKELSVGDVYSLLDNKTPKVTIKQAISRLLKLKLVEKIGQGRATRYRKI
;
A
#
# COMPACT_ATOMS: atom_id res chain seq x y z
N MET A 1 -16.37 -26.19 -11.50
CA MET A 1 -16.04 -24.94 -12.23
C MET A 1 -15.64 -23.77 -11.31
N LEU A 2 -16.26 -23.55 -10.14
CA LEU A 2 -15.88 -22.44 -9.24
C LEU A 2 -14.43 -22.50 -8.71
N GLU A 3 -13.86 -23.69 -8.54
CA GLU A 3 -12.49 -23.86 -8.04
C GLU A 3 -11.40 -23.41 -9.03
N GLN A 4 -11.59 -23.61 -10.33
CA GLN A 4 -10.63 -23.17 -11.35
C GLN A 4 -10.59 -21.65 -11.47
N VAL A 5 -11.75 -20.97 -11.39
CA VAL A 5 -11.80 -19.50 -11.41
C VAL A 5 -11.07 -18.92 -10.20
N LYS A 6 -11.29 -19.47 -9.00
CA LYS A 6 -10.57 -19.04 -7.78
C LYS A 6 -9.05 -19.26 -7.86
N ARG A 7 -8.60 -20.38 -8.47
CA ARG A 7 -7.17 -20.64 -8.69
C ARG A 7 -6.57 -19.71 -9.74
N ALA A 8 -7.26 -19.47 -10.85
CA ALA A 8 -6.81 -18.54 -11.89
C ALA A 8 -6.71 -17.10 -11.36
N GLU A 9 -7.70 -16.64 -10.58
CA GLU A 9 -7.61 -15.35 -9.89
C GLU A 9 -6.40 -15.29 -8.96
N SER A 10 -6.14 -16.34 -8.18
CA SER A 10 -5.02 -16.37 -7.23
C SER A 10 -3.65 -16.34 -7.93
N LEU A 11 -3.55 -16.91 -9.13
CA LEU A 11 -2.36 -16.86 -9.98
C LEU A 11 -2.12 -15.46 -10.55
N ILE A 12 -3.15 -14.82 -11.13
CA ILE A 12 -3.07 -13.45 -11.64
C ILE A 12 -2.74 -12.45 -10.53
N LYS A 13 -3.29 -12.66 -9.33
CA LYS A 13 -3.01 -11.88 -8.12
C LYS A 13 -1.55 -12.01 -7.65
N LEU A 14 -0.88 -13.11 -7.99
CA LEU A 14 0.55 -13.30 -7.73
C LEU A 14 1.41 -12.47 -8.69
N GLU A 15 0.97 -12.32 -9.94
CA GLU A 15 1.67 -11.58 -10.99
C GLU A 15 1.47 -10.06 -10.89
N ASN A 16 0.31 -9.60 -10.40
CA ASN A 16 0.00 -8.18 -10.25
C ASN A 16 -0.66 -7.85 -8.89
N PRO A 17 0.12 -7.78 -7.80
CA PRO A 17 -0.41 -7.51 -6.45
C PRO A 17 -1.14 -6.17 -6.32
N GLU A 18 -0.89 -5.21 -7.22
CA GLU A 18 -1.59 -3.92 -7.27
C GLU A 18 -3.10 -4.05 -7.55
N GLN A 19 -3.52 -5.09 -8.27
CA GLN A 19 -4.95 -5.35 -8.55
C GLN A 19 -5.75 -5.73 -7.30
N LEU A 20 -5.06 -6.09 -6.21
CA LEU A 20 -5.67 -6.39 -4.91
C LEU A 20 -5.97 -5.14 -4.07
N LEU A 21 -5.55 -3.97 -4.53
CA LEU A 21 -5.73 -2.72 -3.81
C LEU A 21 -7.14 -2.17 -4.03
N SER A 22 -7.79 -1.80 -2.93
CA SER A 22 -8.95 -0.91 -2.99
C SER A 22 -8.57 0.47 -3.55
N LYS A 23 -9.53 1.23 -4.07
CA LYS A 23 -9.31 2.60 -4.57
C LYS A 23 -8.51 3.49 -3.60
N LYS A 24 -8.82 3.43 -2.31
CA LYS A 24 -8.10 4.20 -1.28
C LYS A 24 -6.65 3.74 -1.12
N GLN A 25 -6.39 2.43 -1.22
CA GLN A 25 -5.05 1.87 -1.13
C GLN A 25 -4.23 2.20 -2.38
N SER A 26 -4.82 2.13 -3.57
CA SER A 26 -4.17 2.54 -4.83
C SER A 26 -3.80 4.02 -4.81
N LEU A 27 -4.69 4.88 -4.29
CA LEU A 27 -4.41 6.30 -4.15
C LEU A 27 -3.24 6.56 -3.19
N ILE A 28 -3.21 5.89 -2.04
CA ILE A 28 -2.08 5.98 -1.09
C ILE A 28 -0.81 5.41 -1.70
N TYR A 29 -0.89 4.31 -2.45
CA TYR A 29 0.25 3.67 -3.10
C TYR A 29 0.92 4.59 -4.11
N GLY A 30 0.13 5.28 -4.96
CA GLY A 30 0.65 6.23 -5.95
C GLY A 30 1.36 7.45 -5.34
N LEU A 31 1.20 7.74 -4.04
CA LEU A 31 1.96 8.82 -3.39
C LEU A 31 3.45 8.46 -3.20
N PHE A 32 3.80 7.18 -3.23
CA PHE A 32 5.16 6.69 -3.02
C PHE A 32 6.02 6.65 -4.30
N ASP A 33 5.49 7.07 -5.45
CA ASP A 33 6.26 7.16 -6.68
C ASP A 33 7.46 8.10 -6.49
N ASP A 34 8.67 7.51 -6.50
CA ASP A 34 9.99 8.14 -6.29
C ASP A 34 10.19 8.87 -4.95
N LYS A 35 9.37 8.57 -3.93
CA LYS A 35 9.43 9.27 -2.63
C LYS A 35 9.44 8.32 -1.43
N GLU A 36 10.21 8.69 -0.42
CA GLU A 36 10.18 8.06 0.90
C GLU A 36 9.29 8.87 1.85
N LEU A 37 8.11 8.32 2.17
CA LEU A 37 7.12 9.03 2.96
C LEU A 37 6.88 8.34 4.31
N SER A 38 6.76 9.14 5.37
CA SER A 38 6.20 8.71 6.63
C SER A 38 4.67 8.72 6.59
N VAL A 39 4.03 8.13 7.61
CA VAL A 39 2.56 8.26 7.81
C VAL A 39 2.14 9.73 7.93
N GLY A 40 3.01 10.57 8.51
CA GLY A 40 2.77 12.01 8.64
C GLY A 40 2.76 12.71 7.29
N ASP A 41 3.72 12.39 6.42
CA ASP A 41 3.82 12.99 5.09
C ASP A 41 2.60 12.61 4.23
N VAL A 42 2.21 11.33 4.23
CA VAL A 42 1.00 10.86 3.54
C VAL A 42 -0.26 11.56 4.07
N TYR A 43 -0.35 11.79 5.38
CA TYR A 43 -1.48 12.51 5.98
C TYR A 43 -1.58 13.95 5.47
N SER A 44 -0.44 14.65 5.39
CA SER A 44 -0.35 16.00 4.85
C SER A 44 -0.66 16.08 3.35
N LEU A 45 -0.16 15.13 2.55
CA LEU A 45 -0.44 15.05 1.11
C LEU A 45 -1.90 14.77 0.77
N LEU A 46 -2.67 14.21 1.72
CA LEU A 46 -4.11 13.95 1.58
C LEU A 46 -4.99 15.05 2.19
N ASP A 47 -4.45 16.27 2.31
CA ASP A 47 -5.11 17.43 2.92
C ASP A 47 -5.70 17.14 4.31
N ASN A 48 -5.11 16.23 5.08
CA ASN A 48 -5.61 15.81 6.39
C ASN A 48 -7.02 15.14 6.37
N LYS A 49 -7.57 14.82 5.18
CA LYS A 49 -8.92 14.25 5.01
C LYS A 49 -8.99 12.76 5.33
N THR A 50 -7.87 12.06 5.18
CA THR A 50 -7.79 10.62 5.47
C THR A 50 -7.20 10.40 6.86
N PRO A 51 -7.89 9.72 7.79
CA PRO A 51 -7.36 9.49 9.14
C PRO A 51 -6.02 8.74 9.12
N LYS A 52 -5.09 9.10 10.02
CA LYS A 52 -3.79 8.42 10.18
C LYS A 52 -3.93 6.92 10.42
N VAL A 53 -5.00 6.47 11.09
CA VAL A 53 -5.30 5.05 11.29
C VAL A 53 -5.55 4.35 9.95
N THR A 54 -6.34 4.95 9.06
CA THR A 54 -6.61 4.42 7.72
C THR A 54 -5.34 4.38 6.86
N ILE A 55 -4.50 5.41 6.95
CA ILE A 55 -3.19 5.43 6.26
C ILE A 55 -2.31 4.29 6.76
N LYS A 56 -2.20 4.08 8.08
CA LYS A 56 -1.44 2.96 8.67
C LYS A 56 -1.98 1.60 8.20
N GLN A 57 -3.30 1.44 8.13
CA GLN A 57 -3.92 0.21 7.62
C GLN A 57 -3.59 -0.03 6.15
N ALA A 58 -3.64 1.02 5.33
CA ALA A 58 -3.27 0.93 3.91
C ALA A 58 -1.79 0.54 3.76
N ILE A 59 -0.87 1.25 4.41
CA ILE A 59 0.57 0.94 4.35
C ILE A 59 0.85 -0.48 4.86
N SER A 60 0.18 -0.93 5.92
CA SER A 60 0.29 -2.30 6.41
C SER A 60 -0.13 -3.33 5.37
N ARG A 61 -1.14 -3.02 4.56
CA ARG A 61 -1.55 -3.89 3.44
C ARG A 61 -0.53 -3.88 2.31
N LEU A 62 0.03 -2.72 1.96
CA LEU A 62 1.06 -2.58 0.93
C LEU A 62 2.33 -3.37 1.30
N LEU A 63 2.77 -3.31 2.57
CA LEU A 63 3.88 -4.12 3.08
C LEU A 63 3.62 -5.63 2.94
N LYS A 64 2.40 -6.09 3.30
CA LYS A 64 2.01 -7.51 3.15
C LYS A 64 2.01 -7.97 1.69
N LEU A 65 1.72 -7.06 0.77
CA LEU A 65 1.74 -7.31 -0.67
C LEU A 65 3.13 -7.10 -1.30
N LYS A 66 4.15 -6.73 -0.49
CA LYS A 66 5.49 -6.40 -0.96
C LYS A 66 5.50 -5.34 -2.08
N LEU A 67 4.59 -4.37 -1.97
CA LEU A 67 4.51 -3.22 -2.90
C LEU A 67 5.34 -2.03 -2.42
N VAL A 68 5.54 -1.95 -1.10
CA VAL A 68 6.39 -0.96 -0.44
C VAL A 68 7.28 -1.66 0.57
N GLU A 69 8.41 -1.04 0.88
CA GLU A 69 9.32 -1.43 1.95
C GLU A 69 9.36 -0.39 3.06
N LYS A 70 9.81 -0.79 4.25
CA LYS A 70 9.97 0.09 5.41
C LYS A 70 11.43 0.50 5.54
N ILE A 71 11.66 1.81 5.69
CA ILE A 71 12.97 2.43 5.84
C ILE A 71 13.04 3.08 7.23
N GLY A 72 14.15 2.84 7.95
CA GLY A 72 14.38 3.40 9.28
C GLY A 72 13.54 2.78 10.41
N GLN A 73 13.68 3.34 11.62
CA GLN A 73 13.05 2.83 12.84
C GLN A 73 12.51 3.97 13.72
N GLY A 74 11.47 3.66 14.50
CA GLY A 74 10.87 4.61 15.44
C GLY A 74 10.33 5.86 14.74
N ARG A 75 10.76 7.04 15.20
CA ARG A 75 10.33 8.34 14.67
C ARG A 75 10.81 8.61 13.24
N ALA A 76 11.86 7.92 12.79
CA ALA A 76 12.39 8.03 11.44
C ALA A 76 11.77 7.02 10.46
N THR A 77 10.70 6.32 10.85
CA THR A 77 10.05 5.33 9.97
C THR A 77 9.45 6.01 8.73
N ARG A 78 9.97 5.61 7.57
CA ARG A 78 9.47 5.96 6.23
C ARG A 78 9.15 4.70 5.45
N TYR A 79 8.45 4.86 4.34
CA TYR A 79 8.14 3.79 3.41
C TYR A 79 8.44 4.25 1.99
N ARG A 80 8.89 3.33 1.14
CA ARG A 80 9.19 3.56 -0.28
C ARG A 80 8.57 2.46 -1.12
N LYS A 81 8.17 2.78 -2.34
CA LYS A 81 7.80 1.79 -3.36
C LYS A 81 8.99 0.88 -3.69
N ILE A 82 8.71 -0.40 -3.91
CA ILE A 82 9.69 -1.40 -4.39
C ILE A 82 9.75 -1.35 -5.91
#